data_AF-A0A8J6S4C4-F1
#
_entry.id   AF-A0A8J6S4C4-F1
#
_cell.length_a   1.000
_cell.length_b   1.000
_cell.length_c   1.000
_cell.angle_alpha   90.00
_cell.angle_beta   90.00
_cell.angle_gamma   90.00
#
_symmetry.space_group_name_H-M   'P 1'
#
loop_
_entity.id
_entity.type
_entity.pdbx_description
1 polymer ?
#
loop_
_entity_poly.entity_id
_entity_poly.type
_entity_poly.pdbx_seq_one_letter_code
_entity_poly.pdbx_strand_id
1 'polypeptide(L)'
;MISRTTNVATVGGSLPLNPQWRMISEETKGIIDRLLLEKLSLAGIARALQISELWLQQYVNQKYLQVDRTVQVRPKPKGRLRVQMDELWSFVDHKGQKQWVWLALDAQTREMVGVHIGDRSATSAQALWQSMPPIYRQCAVFGA
;
A
#
# COMPACT_ATOMS: atom_id res chain seq x y z
N MET A 1 11.11 -21.58 21.68
CA MET A 1 10.47 -20.84 20.57
C MET A 1 11.03 -19.41 20.63
N ILE A 2 12.02 -19.10 19.80
CA ILE A 2 12.86 -17.90 19.95
C ILE A 2 12.10 -16.71 19.36
N SER A 3 11.46 -15.91 20.20
CA SER A 3 10.92 -14.60 19.81
C SER A 3 12.07 -13.70 19.40
N ARG A 4 12.14 -13.33 18.11
CA ARG A 4 13.13 -12.38 17.59
C ARG A 4 12.71 -10.96 17.97
N THR A 5 13.36 -10.40 18.98
CA THR A 5 13.19 -9.02 19.45
C THR A 5 13.86 -8.06 18.47
N THR A 6 13.11 -7.15 17.84
CA THR A 6 13.67 -6.15 16.92
C THR A 6 13.92 -4.83 17.65
N ASN A 7 15.19 -4.42 17.70
CA ASN A 7 15.74 -3.33 18.51
C ASN A 7 15.64 -1.95 17.83
N VAL A 8 15.57 -0.87 18.62
CA VAL A 8 15.39 0.51 18.14
C VAL A 8 16.41 1.45 18.76
N ALA A 9 17.17 2.18 17.95
CA ALA A 9 18.05 3.27 18.38
C ALA A 9 17.51 4.60 17.85
N THR A 10 17.30 5.57 18.74
CA THR A 10 16.88 6.94 18.42
C THR A 10 17.97 7.66 17.62
N VAL A 11 17.63 8.32 16.52
CA VAL A 11 18.60 9.05 15.67
C VAL A 11 18.57 10.53 16.00
N GLY A 12 19.66 10.99 16.61
CA GLY A 12 20.12 12.38 16.73
C GLY A 12 21.65 12.34 16.84
N GLY A 13 22.36 13.33 16.28
CA GLY A 13 23.81 13.32 16.05
C GLY A 13 24.67 12.80 17.21
N SER A 14 25.77 12.13 16.86
CA SER A 14 26.59 11.22 17.69
C SER A 14 25.82 10.01 18.23
N LEU A 15 26.31 8.80 17.91
CA LEU A 15 25.86 7.55 18.54
C LEU A 15 25.81 7.77 20.06
N PRO A 16 24.63 7.70 20.70
CA PRO A 16 24.56 7.85 22.14
C PRO A 16 25.42 6.76 22.76
N LEU A 17 26.40 7.18 23.58
CA LEU A 17 27.27 6.30 24.37
C LEU A 17 26.49 5.37 25.32
N ASN A 18 25.17 5.54 25.39
CA ASN A 18 24.26 4.71 26.16
C ASN A 18 22.92 4.53 25.39
N PRO A 19 22.70 3.41 24.68
CA PRO A 19 21.44 3.17 23.97
C PRO A 19 20.30 3.02 24.99
N GLN A 20 19.42 4.02 25.08
CA GLN A 20 18.20 3.91 25.89
C GLN A 20 17.15 3.14 25.11
N TRP A 21 16.87 1.93 25.57
CA TRP A 21 15.88 1.02 24.99
C TRP A 21 14.46 1.55 25.21
N ARG A 22 13.84 2.10 24.16
CA ARG A 22 12.46 2.57 24.24
C ARG A 22 11.55 1.69 23.38
N MET A 23 10.69 0.91 24.03
CA MET A 23 9.58 0.26 23.34
C MET A 23 8.61 1.33 22.84
N ILE A 24 8.23 1.24 21.56
CA ILE A 24 7.18 2.08 21.01
C ILE A 24 5.83 1.55 21.46
N SER A 25 5.06 2.37 22.17
CA SER A 25 3.75 2.01 22.70
C SER A 25 2.73 1.77 21.58
N GLU A 26 1.68 1.00 21.88
CA GLU A 26 0.56 0.80 20.94
C GLU A 26 -0.15 2.11 20.61
N GLU A 27 -0.20 3.06 21.55
CA GLU A 27 -0.72 4.40 21.30
C GLU A 27 0.06 5.13 20.20
N THR A 28 1.40 5.12 20.29
CA THR A 28 2.26 5.73 19.26
C THR A 28 2.11 5.02 17.92
N LYS A 29 1.99 3.68 17.91
CA LYS A 29 1.69 2.93 16.68
C LYS A 29 0.37 3.37 16.06
N GLY A 30 -0.67 3.58 16.86
CA GLY A 30 -1.95 4.12 16.40
C GLY A 30 -1.85 5.53 15.81
N ILE A 31 -0.96 6.39 16.34
CA ILE A 31 -0.66 7.69 15.74
C ILE A 31 0.05 7.51 14.39
N ILE A 32 1.09 6.68 14.34
CA ILE A 32 1.82 6.37 13.10
C ILE A 32 0.85 5.90 12.02
N ASP A 33 -0.06 4.99 12.35
CA ASP A 33 -1.05 4.46 11.42
C ASP A 33 -1.94 5.56 10.81
N ARG A 34 -2.40 6.51 11.62
CA ARG A 34 -3.18 7.66 11.13
C ARG A 34 -2.34 8.58 10.24
N LEU A 35 -1.09 8.84 10.61
CA LEU A 35 -0.18 9.68 9.81
C LEU A 35 0.14 9.03 8.45
N LEU A 36 0.23 7.71 8.38
CA LEU A 36 0.40 6.98 7.12
C LEU A 36 -0.83 7.11 6.20
N LEU A 37 -2.05 7.13 6.76
CA LEU A 37 -3.28 7.34 5.99
C LEU A 37 -3.35 8.75 5.37
N GLU A 38 -2.77 9.74 6.04
CA GLU A 38 -2.59 11.10 5.53
C GLU A 38 -1.42 11.24 4.52
N LYS A 39 -0.79 10.12 4.15
CA LYS A 39 0.32 10.03 3.18
C LYS A 39 1.56 10.83 3.58
N LEU A 40 1.80 11.01 4.88
CA LEU A 40 3.03 11.65 5.36
C LEU A 40 4.24 10.74 5.10
N SER A 41 5.37 11.36 4.77
CA SER A 41 6.61 10.61 4.50
C SER A 41 7.14 9.95 5.78
N LEU A 42 7.75 8.77 5.63
CA LEU A 42 8.34 8.05 6.77
C LEU A 42 9.39 8.91 7.50
N ALA A 43 10.23 9.62 6.76
CA ALA A 43 11.18 10.56 7.33
C ALA A 43 10.48 11.72 8.08
N GLY A 44 9.35 12.22 7.56
CA GLY A 44 8.53 13.24 8.22
C GLY A 44 7.95 12.74 9.54
N ILE A 45 7.38 11.52 9.54
CA ILE A 45 6.84 10.86 10.73
C ILE A 45 7.95 10.61 11.77
N ALA A 46 9.10 10.09 11.33
CA ALA A 46 10.24 9.81 12.19
C ALA A 46 10.74 11.08 12.91
N ARG A 47 10.85 12.20 12.18
CA ARG A 47 11.22 13.49 12.76
C ARG A 47 10.15 14.04 13.71
N ALA A 48 8.88 13.99 13.32
CA ALA A 48 7.77 14.55 14.11
C ALA A 48 7.59 13.83 15.45
N LEU A 49 7.74 12.50 15.46
CA LEU A 49 7.57 11.67 16.66
C LEU A 49 8.90 11.39 17.38
N GLN A 50 10.02 11.88 16.84
CA GLN A 50 11.38 11.60 17.31
C GLN A 50 11.65 10.10 17.54
N ILE A 51 11.32 9.29 16.54
CA ILE A 51 11.54 7.84 16.54
C ILE A 51 12.60 7.44 15.50
N SER A 52 13.16 6.25 15.66
CA SER A 52 14.11 5.69 14.70
C SER A 52 13.46 5.44 13.34
N GLU A 53 14.06 5.97 12.28
CA GLU A 53 13.61 5.73 10.90
C GLU A 53 13.73 4.25 10.52
N LEU A 54 14.80 3.56 10.95
CA LEU A 54 14.97 2.13 10.71
C LEU A 54 13.84 1.30 11.32
N TRP A 55 13.48 1.59 12.58
CA TRP A 55 12.38 0.88 13.21
C TRP A 55 11.04 1.19 12.56
N LEU A 56 10.79 2.46 12.22
CA LEU A 56 9.56 2.84 11.53
C LEU A 56 9.45 2.10 10.19
N GLN A 57 10.54 2.01 9.43
CA GLN A 57 10.59 1.26 8.17
C GLN A 57 10.28 -0.22 8.38
N GLN A 58 10.88 -0.86 9.39
CA GLN A 58 10.63 -2.27 9.71
C GLN A 58 9.17 -2.51 10.13
N TYR A 59 8.63 -1.65 10.99
CA TYR A 59 7.24 -1.70 11.43
C TYR A 59 6.28 -1.59 10.23
N VAL A 60 6.51 -0.61 9.36
CA VAL A 60 5.68 -0.36 8.18
C VAL A 60 5.77 -1.50 7.17
N ASN A 61 6.96 -2.05 6.94
CA ASN A 61 7.14 -3.22 6.07
C ASN A 61 6.36 -4.42 6.59
N GLN A 62 6.44 -4.71 7.89
CA GLN A 62 5.69 -5.79 8.51
C GLN A 62 4.18 -5.56 8.40
N LYS A 63 3.72 -4.32 8.62
CA LYS A 63 2.31 -3.95 8.47
C LYS A 63 1.82 -4.19 7.05
N TYR A 64 2.55 -3.74 6.03
CA TYR A 64 2.16 -3.92 4.62
C TYR A 64 2.13 -5.37 4.14
N LEU A 65 2.86 -6.28 4.79
CA LEU A 65 2.74 -7.73 4.52
C LEU A 65 1.42 -8.31 5.01
N GLN A 66 0.78 -7.68 6.00
CA GLN A 66 -0.47 -8.14 6.62
C GLN A 66 -1.71 -7.48 6.00
N VAL A 67 -1.53 -6.42 5.21
CA VAL A 67 -2.63 -5.76 4.52
C VAL A 67 -3.09 -6.64 3.36
N ASP A 68 -4.38 -6.98 3.39
CA ASP A 68 -5.01 -7.69 2.28
C ASP A 68 -4.94 -6.85 1.01
N ARG A 69 -4.54 -7.48 -0.09
CA ARG A 69 -4.41 -6.87 -1.41
C ARG A 69 -5.64 -7.12 -2.28
N THR A 70 -6.67 -7.79 -1.75
CA THR A 70 -7.93 -7.99 -2.45
C THR A 70 -8.77 -6.71 -2.43
N VAL A 71 -9.44 -6.47 -3.55
CA VAL A 71 -10.34 -5.33 -3.71
C VAL A 71 -11.68 -5.67 -3.05
N GLN A 72 -12.06 -4.89 -2.04
CA GLN A 72 -13.36 -5.04 -1.36
C GLN A 72 -14.44 -4.34 -2.17
N VAL A 73 -15.31 -5.11 -2.81
CA VAL A 73 -16.38 -4.58 -3.67
C VAL A 73 -17.74 -4.89 -3.05
N ARG A 74 -18.62 -3.88 -3.02
CA ARG A 74 -19.99 -4.08 -2.55
C ARG A 74 -20.73 -5.06 -3.47
N PRO A 75 -21.58 -5.95 -2.94
CA PRO A 75 -22.37 -6.86 -3.76
C PRO A 75 -23.15 -6.11 -4.84
N LYS A 76 -23.11 -6.61 -6.07
CA LYS A 76 -23.84 -6.06 -7.21
C LYS A 76 -24.80 -7.11 -7.78
N PRO A 77 -25.95 -6.69 -8.32
CA PRO A 77 -26.80 -7.60 -9.08
C PRO A 77 -26.11 -7.97 -10.40
N LYS A 78 -26.49 -9.12 -10.96
CA LYS A 78 -26.09 -9.48 -12.33
C LYS A 78 -26.77 -8.51 -13.31
N GLY A 79 -25.98 -7.96 -14.22
CA GLY A 79 -26.45 -6.97 -15.18
C GLY A 79 -25.27 -6.27 -15.83
N ARG A 80 -25.55 -5.32 -16.75
CA ARG A 80 -24.50 -4.58 -17.45
C ARG A 80 -23.71 -3.70 -16.48
N LEU A 81 -22.45 -4.04 -16.22
CA LEU A 81 -21.56 -3.27 -15.35
C LEU A 81 -20.56 -2.49 -16.19
N ARG A 82 -20.64 -1.16 -16.19
CA ARG A 82 -19.68 -0.34 -16.95
C ARG A 82 -18.41 -0.16 -16.13
N VAL A 83 -17.27 -0.54 -16.71
CA VAL A 83 -15.95 -0.39 -16.07
C VAL A 83 -15.16 0.66 -16.83
N GLN A 84 -14.57 1.60 -16.08
CA GLN A 84 -13.56 2.52 -16.59
C GLN A 84 -12.18 1.99 -16.20
N MET A 85 -11.28 1.96 -17.19
CA MET A 85 -9.88 1.64 -16.97
C MET A 85 -9.08 2.93 -16.84
N ASP A 86 -8.13 2.94 -15.91
CA ASP A 86 -7.19 4.04 -15.71
C ASP A 86 -5.79 3.46 -15.46
N GLU A 87 -4.76 4.21 -15.84
CA GLU A 87 -3.37 3.86 -15.61
C GLU A 87 -2.58 5.07 -15.10
N LEU A 88 -1.74 4.82 -14.11
CA LEU A 88 -0.72 5.75 -13.66
C LEU A 88 0.61 5.03 -13.57
N TRP A 89 1.71 5.74 -13.80
CA TRP A 89 3.04 5.17 -13.70
C TRP A 89 3.96 6.06 -12.89
N SER A 90 4.89 5.43 -12.18
CA SER A 90 5.95 6.10 -11.43
C SER A 90 7.20 5.24 -11.45
N PHE A 91 8.18 5.61 -10.64
CA PHE A 91 9.42 4.88 -10.44
C PHE A 91 9.50 4.42 -8.99
N VAL A 92 10.06 3.23 -8.78
CA VAL A 92 10.44 2.74 -7.45
C VAL A 92 11.94 2.78 -7.36
N ASP A 93 12.49 3.38 -6.30
CA ASP A 93 13.94 3.56 -6.06
C ASP A 93 14.66 4.46 -7.10
N HIS A 94 14.64 4.12 -8.38
CA HIS A 94 15.37 4.79 -9.45
C HIS A 94 14.63 4.79 -10.80
N LYS A 95 15.03 5.67 -11.73
CA LYS A 95 14.32 5.87 -13.02
C LYS A 95 14.32 4.66 -13.97
N GLY A 96 15.21 3.70 -13.73
CA GLY A 96 15.26 2.44 -14.48
C GLY A 96 14.12 1.48 -14.11
N GLN A 97 13.53 1.63 -12.93
CA GLN A 97 12.49 0.74 -12.42
C GLN A 97 11.12 1.43 -12.45
N LYS A 98 10.59 1.59 -13.67
CA LYS A 98 9.22 2.07 -13.90
C LYS A 98 8.21 1.02 -13.42
N GLN A 99 7.14 1.48 -12.78
CA GLN A 99 6.02 0.65 -12.36
C GLN A 99 4.72 1.29 -12.83
N TRP A 100 3.85 0.48 -13.44
CA TRP A 100 2.50 0.84 -13.83
C TRP A 100 1.53 0.34 -12.78
N VAL A 101 0.64 1.24 -12.36
CA VAL A 101 -0.50 0.93 -11.51
C VAL A 101 -1.72 0.98 -12.42
N TRP A 102 -2.26 -0.20 -12.69
CA TRP A 102 -3.47 -0.43 -13.45
C TRP A 102 -4.66 -0.40 -12.52
N LEU A 103 -5.69 0.35 -12.87
CA LEU A 103 -6.92 0.50 -12.08
C LEU A 103 -8.13 0.16 -12.93
N ALA A 104 -9.04 -0.62 -12.34
CA ALA A 104 -10.39 -0.82 -12.86
C ALA A 104 -11.38 -0.21 -11.86
N LEU A 105 -12.20 0.73 -12.34
CA LEU A 105 -13.20 1.42 -11.55
C LEU A 105 -14.60 1.11 -12.08
N ASP A 106 -15.55 0.85 -11.19
CA ASP A 106 -16.96 0.90 -11.55
C ASP A 106 -17.31 2.33 -11.99
N ALA A 107 -17.80 2.48 -13.22
CA ALA A 107 -18.03 3.80 -13.80
C ALA A 107 -19.15 4.57 -13.09
N GLN A 108 -20.07 3.88 -12.42
CA GLN A 108 -21.18 4.50 -11.69
C GLN A 108 -20.79 4.85 -10.27
N THR A 109 -20.19 3.91 -9.53
CA THR A 109 -19.90 4.12 -8.10
C THR A 109 -18.50 4.65 -7.82
N ARG A 110 -17.61 4.65 -8.83
CA ARG A 110 -16.18 4.95 -8.68
C ARG A 110 -15.45 4.00 -7.70
N GLU A 111 -16.10 2.90 -7.32
CA GLU A 111 -15.47 1.86 -6.51
C GLU A 111 -14.33 1.23 -7.31
N MET A 112 -13.20 1.02 -6.65
CA MET A 112 -12.16 0.17 -7.21
C MET A 112 -12.71 -1.25 -7.29
N VAL A 113 -12.60 -1.86 -8.46
CA VAL A 113 -13.06 -3.23 -8.74
C VAL A 113 -11.94 -4.13 -9.25
N GLY A 114 -10.74 -3.58 -9.45
CA GLY A 114 -9.54 -4.31 -9.80
C GLY A 114 -8.32 -3.40 -9.70
N VAL A 115 -7.18 -3.97 -9.35
CA VAL A 115 -5.89 -3.27 -9.29
C VAL A 115 -4.76 -4.24 -9.62
N HIS A 116 -3.77 -3.75 -10.36
CA HIS A 116 -2.54 -4.49 -10.59
C HIS A 116 -1.34 -3.54 -10.67
N ILE A 117 -0.22 -3.94 -10.07
CA ILE A 117 1.05 -3.22 -10.17
C ILE A 117 2.01 -4.09 -10.96
N GLY A 118 2.55 -3.54 -12.06
CA GLY A 118 3.44 -4.27 -12.95
C GLY A 118 4.03 -3.35 -14.02
N ASP A 119 3.96 -3.78 -15.27
CA ASP A 119 4.46 -3.06 -16.44
C ASP A 119 3.32 -2.68 -17.40
N ARG A 120 3.67 -2.02 -18.52
CA ARG A 120 2.71 -1.67 -19.57
C ARG A 120 2.51 -2.79 -20.61
N SER A 121 2.41 -4.04 -20.16
CA SER A 121 2.25 -5.20 -21.05
C SER A 121 0.83 -5.77 -21.06
N ALA A 122 0.52 -6.56 -22.09
CA ALA A 122 -0.71 -7.34 -22.14
C ALA A 122 -0.83 -8.34 -20.97
N THR A 123 0.30 -8.87 -20.49
CA THR A 123 0.34 -9.76 -19.32
C THR A 123 -0.14 -9.05 -18.07
N SER A 124 0.33 -7.82 -17.84
CA SER A 124 -0.13 -6.98 -16.71
C SER A 124 -1.60 -6.59 -16.85
N ALA A 125 -2.09 -6.34 -18.06
CA ALA A 125 -3.52 -6.11 -18.32
C ALA A 125 -4.37 -7.35 -18.02
N GLN A 126 -3.89 -8.56 -18.34
CA GLN A 126 -4.56 -9.80 -17.99
C GLN A 126 -4.57 -10.04 -16.48
N ALA A 127 -3.48 -9.70 -15.79
CA ALA A 127 -3.42 -9.77 -14.33
C ALA A 127 -4.41 -8.79 -13.67
N LEU A 128 -4.59 -7.58 -14.22
CA LEU A 128 -5.65 -6.67 -13.82
C LEU A 128 -7.03 -7.33 -13.96
N TRP A 129 -7.33 -7.93 -15.11
CA TRP A 129 -8.60 -8.62 -15.32
C TRP A 129 -8.83 -9.73 -14.29
N GLN A 130 -7.80 -10.53 -13.98
CA GLN A 130 -7.88 -11.60 -12.98
C GLN A 130 -8.09 -11.09 -11.56
N SER A 131 -7.61 -9.88 -11.24
CA SER A 131 -7.85 -9.24 -9.94
C SER A 131 -9.32 -8.86 -9.71
N MET A 132 -10.12 -8.76 -10.78
CA MET A 132 -11.51 -8.34 -10.68
C MET A 132 -12.43 -9.45 -10.15
N PRO A 133 -13.42 -9.11 -9.30
CA PRO A 133 -14.40 -10.07 -8.83
C PRO A 133 -15.12 -10.80 -9.99
N PRO A 134 -15.53 -12.07 -9.80
CA PRO A 134 -16.14 -12.87 -10.86
C PRO A 134 -17.33 -12.20 -11.57
N ILE A 135 -18.15 -11.43 -10.84
CA ILE A 135 -19.31 -10.74 -11.42
C ILE A 135 -18.92 -9.69 -12.46
N TYR A 136 -17.84 -8.93 -12.20
CA TYR A 136 -17.31 -7.99 -13.19
C TYR A 136 -16.67 -8.75 -14.35
N ARG A 137 -15.98 -9.87 -14.10
CA ARG A 137 -15.44 -10.68 -15.20
C ARG A 137 -16.50 -11.28 -16.12
N GLN A 138 -17.72 -11.48 -15.64
CA GLN A 138 -18.83 -12.03 -16.42
C GLN A 138 -19.66 -10.96 -17.13
N CYS A 139 -19.79 -9.77 -16.55
CA CYS A 139 -20.77 -8.78 -16.98
C CYS A 139 -20.19 -7.39 -17.29
N ALA A 140 -18.87 -7.21 -17.14
CA ALA A 140 -18.24 -5.93 -17.44
C ALA A 140 -18.36 -5.60 -18.93
N VAL A 141 -18.71 -4.34 -19.18
CA VAL A 141 -18.59 -3.71 -20.50
C VAL A 141 -17.63 -2.55 -20.37
N PHE A 142 -16.71 -2.48 -21.33
CA PHE A 142 -15.78 -1.36 -21.44
C PHE A 142 -16.37 -0.37 -22.44
N GLY A 143 -16.53 0.88 -22.01
CA GLY A 143 -16.94 1.95 -22.91
C GLY A 143 -15.72 2.50 -23.65
N ALA A 144 -15.92 2.91 -24.91
CA ALA A 144 -15.07 3.93 -25.53
C ALA A 144 -15.36 5.31 -24.93
#